data_AF-A0A7X3UDQ7-F1
#
_entry.id   AF-A0A7X3UDQ7-F1
#
_cell.length_a   1.000
_cell.length_b   1.000
_cell.length_c   1.000
_cell.angle_alpha   90.00
_cell.angle_beta   90.00
_cell.angle_gamma   90.00
#
_symmetry.space_group_name_H-M   'P 1'
#
loop_
_entity.id
_entity.type
_entity.pdbx_description
1 polymer ?
#
loop_
_entity_poly.entity_id
_entity_poly.type
_entity_poly.pdbx_seq_one_letter_code
_entity_poly.pdbx_strand_id
1 'polypeptide(L)'
;DLQYVARRLLIFGMHIHVCIPDRELRIDTMNQISYFMPHVLALSSSSPFWMGDNTGLKSYRSIVFSELPRTGIPDRFDSAVEYDHFIQTMIKTGCMDEPTKIWWDVRPHPRFPTLEIRICDCITKIDEVVAIVALVKAVAAKLIRLRRENQSWRYYRRDLVAENKWRAIKDGLDGNLVDFGKEEEVPLRFLIEELLDIVDDVVDPLGVREEIEYIRVMLEQGSSADRQLKTYDETGDLKAVVDQLAGETITGL
;
A
#
# COMPACT_ATOMS: atom_id res chain seq x y z
N ASP A 1 -13.15 -22.41 -9.63
CA ASP A 1 -11.74 -22.18 -10.01
C ASP A 1 -10.79 -21.88 -8.87
N LEU A 2 -11.08 -20.97 -7.93
CA LEU A 2 -10.09 -20.59 -6.88
C LEU A 2 -10.04 -21.54 -5.65
N GLN A 3 -10.94 -22.53 -5.57
CA GLN A 3 -10.95 -23.61 -4.57
C GLN A 3 -10.61 -23.14 -3.14
N TYR A 4 -9.64 -23.77 -2.48
CA TYR A 4 -9.28 -23.51 -1.09
C TYR A 4 -8.73 -22.09 -0.88
N VAL A 5 -8.03 -21.53 -1.88
CA VAL A 5 -7.48 -20.17 -1.81
C VAL A 5 -8.59 -19.14 -1.60
N ALA A 6 -9.72 -19.29 -2.31
CA ALA A 6 -10.87 -18.40 -2.13
C ALA A 6 -11.54 -18.52 -0.74
N ARG A 7 -11.50 -19.70 -0.12
CA ARG A 7 -12.09 -19.90 1.22
C ARG A 7 -11.33 -19.15 2.32
N ARG A 8 -10.06 -18.83 2.08
CA ARG A 8 -9.21 -18.06 3.00
C ARG A 8 -9.35 -16.55 2.82
N LEU A 9 -10.10 -16.04 1.84
CA LEU A 9 -10.20 -14.60 1.54
C LEU A 9 -11.12 -13.81 2.48
N LEU A 10 -11.25 -14.23 3.74
CA LEU A 10 -11.88 -13.41 4.79
C LEU A 10 -10.86 -12.41 5.33
N ILE A 11 -10.41 -11.52 4.46
CA ILE A 11 -9.43 -10.47 4.73
C ILE A 11 -10.02 -9.09 4.40
N PHE A 12 -9.58 -8.07 5.13
CA PHE A 12 -10.07 -6.70 5.00
C PHE A 12 -8.92 -5.79 4.60
N GLY A 13 -9.12 -5.00 3.56
CA GLY A 13 -8.13 -4.03 3.07
C GLY A 13 -8.80 -2.71 2.75
N MET A 14 -8.01 -1.63 2.81
CA MET A 14 -8.42 -0.32 2.35
C MET A 14 -7.93 -0.09 0.91
N HIS A 15 -8.81 0.43 0.04
CA HIS A 15 -8.42 0.83 -1.31
C HIS A 15 -8.51 2.34 -1.47
N ILE A 16 -7.48 2.94 -2.03
CA ILE A 16 -7.41 4.38 -2.30
C ILE A 16 -7.48 4.61 -3.80
N HIS A 17 -8.38 5.48 -4.24
CA HIS A 17 -8.51 5.84 -5.65
C HIS A 17 -8.00 7.26 -5.89
N VAL A 18 -6.97 7.40 -6.72
CA VAL A 18 -6.44 8.70 -7.16
C VAL A 18 -6.92 8.96 -8.58
N CYS A 19 -7.69 10.03 -8.79
CA CYS A 19 -8.19 10.39 -10.13
C CYS A 19 -7.06 10.92 -11.02
N ILE A 20 -6.77 10.17 -12.09
CA ILE A 20 -5.78 10.52 -13.12
C ILE A 20 -6.45 10.19 -14.48
N PRO A 21 -7.16 11.16 -15.09
CA PRO A 21 -7.93 10.91 -16.31
C PRO A 21 -7.07 10.53 -17.51
N ASP A 22 -5.93 11.19 -17.67
CA ASP A 22 -4.97 10.90 -18.73
C ASP A 22 -4.40 9.49 -18.55
N ARG A 23 -4.56 8.65 -19.58
CA ARG A 23 -4.22 7.23 -19.51
C ARG A 23 -2.72 7.00 -19.46
N GLU A 24 -1.95 7.76 -20.24
CA GLU A 24 -0.49 7.63 -20.29
C GLU A 24 0.12 8.07 -18.95
N LEU A 25 -0.34 9.20 -18.42
CA LEU A 25 0.04 9.68 -17.10
C LEU A 25 -0.32 8.67 -16.00
N ARG A 26 -1.48 8.01 -16.10
CA ARG A 26 -1.90 7.01 -15.13
C ARG A 26 -0.99 5.78 -15.14
N ILE A 27 -0.55 5.31 -16.30
CA ILE A 27 0.41 4.20 -16.41
C ILE A 27 1.79 4.62 -15.92
N ASP A 28 2.27 5.79 -16.32
CA ASP A 28 3.55 6.33 -15.86
C ASP A 28 3.57 6.50 -14.32
N THR A 29 2.49 7.03 -13.76
CA THR A 29 2.32 7.17 -12.30
C THR A 29 2.29 5.81 -11.62
N MET A 30 1.61 4.79 -12.18
CA MET A 30 1.60 3.42 -11.65
C MET A 30 3.00 2.82 -11.55
N ASN A 31 3.79 2.96 -12.62
CA ASN A 31 5.15 2.43 -12.69
C ASN A 31 6.04 3.01 -11.59
N GLN A 32 5.88 4.30 -11.30
CA GLN A 32 6.71 5.02 -10.33
C GLN A 32 6.19 4.86 -8.89
N ILE A 33 4.88 4.97 -8.67
CA ILE A 33 4.28 4.97 -7.32
C ILE A 33 4.50 3.64 -6.60
N SER A 34 4.62 2.54 -7.35
CA SER A 34 4.87 1.20 -6.83
C SER A 34 6.09 1.12 -5.90
N TYR A 35 7.13 1.95 -6.15
CA TYR A 35 8.31 2.05 -5.28
C TYR A 35 7.98 2.50 -3.85
N PHE A 36 7.00 3.38 -3.68
CA PHE A 36 6.64 3.95 -2.39
C PHE A 36 5.65 3.08 -1.60
N MET A 37 5.00 2.12 -2.26
CA MET A 37 3.94 1.31 -1.65
C MET A 37 4.38 0.47 -0.43
N PRO A 38 5.62 -0.05 -0.34
CA PRO A 38 6.08 -0.69 0.90
C PRO A 38 6.04 0.23 2.13
N HIS A 39 6.31 1.53 1.99
CA HIS A 39 6.21 2.51 3.08
C HIS A 39 4.76 2.66 3.55
N VAL A 40 3.84 2.78 2.59
CA VAL A 40 2.40 2.85 2.84
C VAL A 40 1.87 1.56 3.49
N LEU A 41 2.39 0.39 3.06
CA LEU A 41 2.02 -0.89 3.65
C LEU A 41 2.42 -0.99 5.12
N ALA A 42 3.63 -0.54 5.48
CA ALA A 42 4.06 -0.56 6.87
C ALA A 42 3.20 0.34 7.76
N LEU A 43 2.90 1.57 7.31
CA LEU A 43 2.00 2.49 8.01
C LEU A 43 0.59 1.90 8.19
N SER A 44 0.08 1.22 7.17
CA SER A 44 -1.27 0.65 7.18
C SER A 44 -1.37 -0.74 7.81
N SER A 45 -0.26 -1.34 8.25
CA SER A 45 -0.24 -2.72 8.76
C SER A 45 -1.18 -2.92 9.95
N SER A 46 -2.05 -3.93 9.86
CA SER A 46 -3.18 -4.10 10.80
C SER A 46 -3.61 -5.56 10.97
N SER A 47 -2.79 -6.52 10.52
CA SER A 47 -3.18 -7.94 10.51
C SER A 47 -2.09 -8.88 11.06
N PRO A 48 -1.69 -8.75 12.34
CA PRO A 48 -0.67 -9.62 12.93
C PRO A 48 -1.15 -11.02 13.31
N PHE A 49 -2.47 -11.20 13.48
CA PHE A 49 -3.08 -12.48 13.86
C PHE A 49 -3.79 -13.16 12.69
N TRP A 50 -3.77 -14.50 12.68
CA TRP A 50 -4.53 -15.31 11.75
C TRP A 50 -5.00 -16.60 12.42
N MET A 51 -6.31 -16.90 12.32
CA MET A 51 -6.91 -18.11 12.90
C MET A 51 -6.64 -18.30 14.42
N GLY A 52 -6.41 -17.21 15.14
CA GLY A 52 -6.15 -17.22 16.58
C GLY A 52 -4.66 -17.23 16.94
N ASP A 53 -3.76 -17.32 15.96
CA ASP A 53 -2.32 -17.36 16.20
C ASP A 53 -1.66 -16.02 15.85
N ASN A 54 -0.67 -15.63 16.65
CA ASN A 54 0.27 -14.58 16.26
C ASN A 54 1.15 -15.11 15.12
N THR A 55 1.09 -14.45 13.96
CA THR A 55 1.75 -14.93 12.74
C THR A 55 3.23 -14.57 12.68
N GLY A 56 3.69 -13.67 13.55
CA GLY A 56 5.03 -13.07 13.47
C GLY A 56 5.21 -12.05 12.33
N LEU A 57 4.13 -11.70 11.62
CA LEU A 57 4.11 -10.65 10.60
C LEU A 57 3.23 -9.48 11.08
N LYS A 58 3.43 -8.28 10.53
CA LYS A 58 2.56 -7.12 10.79
C LYS A 58 1.38 -7.03 9.80
N SER A 59 1.54 -7.55 8.58
CA SER A 59 0.50 -7.62 7.54
C SER A 59 0.33 -9.04 6.99
N TYR A 60 -0.34 -9.93 7.74
CA TYR A 60 -0.62 -11.28 7.26
C TYR A 60 -1.64 -11.31 6.11
N ARG A 61 -2.52 -10.29 6.01
CA ARG A 61 -3.42 -10.14 4.85
C ARG A 61 -2.66 -10.22 3.52
N SER A 62 -1.49 -9.59 3.44
CA SER A 62 -0.68 -9.58 2.21
C SER A 62 -0.24 -10.99 1.81
N ILE A 63 0.02 -11.87 2.78
CA ILE A 63 0.36 -13.28 2.54
C ILE A 63 -0.83 -14.04 1.98
N VAL A 64 -1.99 -13.94 2.65
CA VAL A 64 -3.23 -14.60 2.20
C VAL A 64 -3.59 -14.15 0.78
N PHE A 65 -3.43 -12.86 0.49
CA PHE A 65 -3.73 -12.32 -0.84
C PHE A 65 -2.74 -12.82 -1.90
N SER A 66 -1.46 -13.00 -1.57
CA SER A 66 -0.42 -13.43 -2.52
C SER A 66 -0.64 -14.83 -3.13
N GLU A 67 -1.48 -15.67 -2.50
CA GLU A 67 -1.83 -16.99 -3.02
C GLU A 67 -2.73 -16.95 -4.26
N LEU A 68 -3.35 -15.79 -4.55
CA LEU A 68 -4.13 -15.61 -5.76
C LEU A 68 -3.25 -15.31 -6.99
N PRO A 69 -3.63 -15.77 -8.19
CA PRO A 69 -2.90 -15.45 -9.41
C PRO A 69 -2.98 -13.96 -9.74
N ARG A 70 -1.94 -13.37 -10.34
CA ARG A 70 -1.89 -11.94 -10.74
C ARG A 70 -1.99 -10.97 -9.56
N THR A 71 -1.24 -11.26 -8.51
CA THR A 71 -1.12 -10.42 -7.31
C THR A 71 0.27 -9.82 -7.16
N GLY A 72 0.41 -8.90 -6.21
CA GLY A 72 1.67 -8.25 -5.88
C GLY A 72 1.93 -6.98 -6.69
N ILE A 73 3.19 -6.56 -6.69
CA ILE A 73 3.63 -5.34 -7.39
C ILE A 73 3.34 -5.51 -8.90
N PRO A 74 2.74 -4.51 -9.57
CA PRO A 74 2.49 -4.59 -11.01
C PRO A 74 3.81 -4.62 -11.80
N ASP A 75 3.77 -5.22 -12.99
CA ASP A 75 4.87 -5.07 -13.95
C ASP A 75 4.86 -3.65 -14.54
N ARG A 76 5.98 -3.25 -15.12
CA ARG A 76 6.10 -1.96 -15.83
C ARG A 76 5.48 -2.06 -17.21
N PHE A 77 4.79 -0.99 -17.61
CA PHE A 77 4.32 -0.78 -18.98
C PHE A 77 4.84 0.55 -19.51
N ASP A 78 5.38 0.57 -20.72
CA ASP A 78 5.91 1.76 -21.38
C ASP A 78 4.81 2.69 -21.92
N SER A 79 3.58 2.19 -22.09
CA SER A 79 2.43 3.00 -22.53
C SER A 79 1.08 2.42 -22.12
N ALA A 80 0.02 3.22 -22.22
CA ALA A 80 -1.35 2.74 -22.07
C ALA A 80 -1.75 1.71 -23.13
N VAL A 81 -1.16 1.80 -24.33
CA VAL A 81 -1.39 0.83 -25.41
C VAL A 81 -0.78 -0.54 -25.09
N GLU A 82 0.43 -0.56 -24.54
CA GLU A 82 1.06 -1.81 -24.10
C GLU A 82 0.25 -2.49 -22.98
N TYR A 83 -0.21 -1.70 -22.01
CA TYR A 83 -1.12 -2.18 -20.98
C TYR A 83 -2.40 -2.79 -21.59
N ASP A 84 -3.02 -2.11 -22.56
CA ASP A 84 -4.22 -2.63 -23.24
C ASP A 84 -3.95 -3.96 -23.96
N HIS A 85 -2.79 -4.08 -24.63
CA HIS A 85 -2.39 -5.34 -25.26
C HIS A 85 -2.18 -6.47 -24.25
N PHE A 86 -1.60 -6.19 -23.08
CA PHE A 86 -1.49 -7.16 -22.00
C PHE A 86 -2.88 -7.63 -21.53
N ILE A 87 -3.80 -6.70 -21.25
CA ILE A 87 -5.17 -7.02 -20.85
C ILE A 87 -5.88 -7.87 -21.91
N GLN A 88 -5.82 -7.45 -23.18
CA GLN A 88 -6.45 -8.17 -24.27
C GLN A 88 -5.89 -9.57 -24.45
N THR A 89 -4.57 -9.74 -24.31
CA THR A 89 -3.92 -11.05 -24.39
C THR A 89 -4.45 -11.96 -23.29
N MET A 90 -4.45 -11.50 -22.04
CA MET A 90 -4.93 -12.25 -20.88
C MET A 90 -6.41 -12.66 -21.00
N ILE A 91 -7.25 -11.84 -21.64
CA ILE A 91 -8.64 -12.19 -21.92
C ILE A 91 -8.75 -13.20 -23.05
N LYS A 92 -8.08 -12.95 -24.19
CA LYS A 92 -8.13 -13.83 -25.37
C LYS A 92 -7.61 -15.24 -25.10
N THR A 93 -6.64 -15.38 -24.19
CA THR A 93 -6.08 -16.68 -23.79
C THR A 93 -6.84 -17.37 -22.67
N GLY A 94 -7.96 -16.79 -22.19
CA GLY A 94 -8.78 -17.37 -21.13
C GLY A 94 -8.13 -17.32 -19.73
N CYS A 95 -7.09 -16.51 -19.53
CA CYS A 95 -6.45 -16.36 -18.22
C CYS A 95 -7.33 -15.54 -17.25
N MET A 96 -8.19 -14.67 -17.78
CA MET A 96 -9.21 -13.92 -17.04
C MET A 96 -10.37 -13.50 -17.97
N ASP A 97 -11.57 -13.38 -17.41
CA ASP A 97 -12.75 -12.97 -18.21
C ASP A 97 -12.92 -11.45 -18.28
N GLU A 98 -12.42 -10.74 -17.26
CA GLU A 98 -12.48 -9.29 -17.18
C GLU A 98 -11.27 -8.69 -16.42
N PRO A 99 -10.92 -7.42 -16.67
CA PRO A 99 -9.74 -6.79 -16.06
C PRO A 99 -9.79 -6.65 -14.52
N THR A 100 -10.96 -6.74 -13.90
CA THR A 100 -11.13 -6.68 -12.44
C THR A 100 -10.42 -7.84 -11.72
N LYS A 101 -10.10 -8.94 -12.44
CA LYS A 101 -9.37 -10.13 -11.96
C LYS A 101 -7.85 -9.95 -11.90
N ILE A 102 -7.36 -8.72 -12.12
CA ILE A 102 -5.98 -8.32 -11.82
C ILE A 102 -5.94 -7.82 -10.38
N TRP A 103 -5.21 -8.49 -9.52
CA TRP A 103 -5.19 -8.21 -8.08
C TRP A 103 -3.85 -7.62 -7.64
N TRP A 104 -3.28 -6.75 -8.48
CA TRP A 104 -2.05 -6.03 -8.14
C TRP A 104 -2.25 -5.06 -6.98
N ASP A 105 -1.14 -4.77 -6.30
CA ASP A 105 -1.05 -3.81 -5.20
C ASP A 105 -1.39 -2.38 -5.65
N VAL A 106 -1.13 -2.07 -6.93
CA VAL A 106 -1.55 -0.83 -7.60
C VAL A 106 -2.00 -1.20 -9.01
N ARG A 107 -3.14 -0.66 -9.47
CA ARG A 107 -3.63 -0.90 -10.84
C ARG A 107 -4.45 0.26 -11.38
N PRO A 108 -4.53 0.45 -12.70
CA PRO A 108 -5.52 1.32 -13.31
C PRO A 108 -6.91 0.72 -13.10
N HIS A 109 -7.87 1.50 -12.62
CA HIS A 109 -9.23 1.01 -12.48
C HIS A 109 -9.88 0.85 -13.87
N PRO A 110 -10.56 -0.28 -14.17
CA PRO A 110 -11.04 -0.56 -15.52
C PRO A 110 -12.21 0.32 -15.97
N ARG A 111 -12.97 0.88 -15.02
CA ARG A 111 -14.18 1.68 -15.29
C ARG A 111 -14.09 3.14 -14.89
N PHE A 112 -13.19 3.47 -13.96
CA PHE A 112 -13.08 4.80 -13.40
C PHE A 112 -11.72 5.36 -13.80
N PRO A 113 -11.61 6.67 -14.06
CA PRO A 113 -10.36 7.30 -14.45
C PRO A 113 -9.39 7.44 -13.26
N THR A 114 -9.16 6.35 -12.52
CA THR A 114 -8.42 6.36 -11.27
C THR A 114 -7.30 5.34 -11.28
N LEU A 115 -6.19 5.67 -10.63
CA LEU A 115 -5.22 4.70 -10.16
C LEU A 115 -5.70 4.17 -8.79
N GLU A 116 -5.86 2.86 -8.68
CA GLU A 116 -6.35 2.18 -7.48
C GLU A 116 -5.18 1.55 -6.73
N ILE A 117 -4.96 2.01 -5.49
CA ILE A 117 -3.96 1.50 -4.56
C ILE A 117 -4.66 0.53 -3.62
N ARG A 118 -4.17 -0.71 -3.56
CA ARG A 118 -4.83 -1.86 -2.90
C ARG A 118 -3.93 -2.59 -1.91
N ILE A 119 -2.73 -2.07 -1.70
CA ILE A 119 -1.73 -2.69 -0.84
C ILE A 119 -2.15 -2.68 0.65
N CYS A 120 -2.86 -1.63 1.09
CA CYS A 120 -3.15 -1.39 2.51
C CYS A 120 -4.01 -2.47 3.16
N ASP A 121 -3.71 -2.79 4.42
CA ASP A 121 -4.67 -3.46 5.30
C ASP A 121 -5.81 -2.51 5.69
N CYS A 122 -6.82 -3.03 6.37
CA CYS A 122 -7.86 -2.19 6.95
C CYS A 122 -7.33 -1.49 8.20
N ILE A 123 -7.13 -0.18 8.07
CA ILE A 123 -6.73 0.71 9.17
C ILE A 123 -7.92 0.92 10.10
N THR A 124 -7.65 1.06 11.39
CA THR A 124 -8.66 1.01 12.46
C THR A 124 -9.09 2.39 12.93
N LYS A 125 -8.24 3.41 12.81
CA LYS A 125 -8.57 4.81 13.15
C LYS A 125 -8.78 5.65 11.90
N ILE A 126 -9.77 6.56 11.91
CA ILE A 126 -10.05 7.40 10.74
C ILE A 126 -8.91 8.40 10.47
N ASP A 127 -8.26 8.93 11.50
CA ASP A 127 -7.17 9.90 11.33
C ASP A 127 -5.99 9.27 10.59
N GLU A 128 -5.69 8.00 10.91
CA GLU A 128 -4.68 7.20 10.20
C GLU A 128 -5.08 6.91 8.75
N VAL A 129 -6.36 6.63 8.49
CA VAL A 129 -6.91 6.47 7.13
C VAL A 129 -6.69 7.75 6.31
N VAL A 130 -7.08 8.89 6.86
CA VAL A 130 -7.01 10.18 6.18
C VAL A 130 -5.55 10.59 5.95
N ALA A 131 -4.67 10.37 6.92
CA ALA A 131 -3.24 10.63 6.81
C ALA A 131 -2.59 9.80 5.69
N ILE A 132 -2.89 8.50 5.62
CA ILE A 132 -2.37 7.62 4.56
C ILE A 132 -2.94 8.00 3.19
N VAL A 133 -4.22 8.37 3.11
CA VAL A 133 -4.82 8.89 1.87
C VAL A 133 -4.12 10.18 1.41
N ALA A 134 -3.83 11.09 2.33
CA ALA A 134 -3.12 12.33 2.06
C ALA A 134 -1.69 12.06 1.55
N LEU A 135 -0.96 11.13 2.17
CA LEU A 135 0.36 10.72 1.71
C LEU A 135 0.31 10.13 0.29
N VAL A 136 -0.60 9.19 0.01
CA VAL A 136 -0.75 8.60 -1.33
C VAL A 136 -1.10 9.66 -2.38
N LYS A 137 -1.98 10.61 -2.03
CA LYS A 137 -2.33 11.76 -2.88
C LYS A 137 -1.12 12.64 -3.16
N ALA A 138 -0.31 12.94 -2.15
CA ALA A 138 0.89 13.75 -2.28
C ALA A 138 1.98 13.05 -3.10
N VAL A 139 2.22 11.75 -2.91
CA VAL A 139 3.15 10.98 -3.75
C VAL A 139 2.70 11.01 -5.20
N ALA A 140 1.41 10.73 -5.49
CA ALA A 140 0.90 10.80 -6.86
C ALA A 140 1.06 12.20 -7.46
N ALA A 141 0.75 13.26 -6.71
CA ALA A 141 0.91 14.64 -7.17
C ALA A 141 2.38 15.00 -7.43
N LYS A 142 3.30 14.55 -6.56
CA LYS A 142 4.74 14.75 -6.74
C LYS A 142 5.24 14.10 -8.02
N LEU A 143 4.85 12.85 -8.28
CA LEU A 143 5.22 12.14 -9.51
C LEU A 143 4.68 12.83 -10.76
N ILE A 144 3.43 13.31 -10.72
CA ILE A 144 2.83 14.08 -11.81
C ILE A 144 3.58 15.42 -12.01
N ARG A 145 4.00 16.08 -10.93
CA ARG A 145 4.80 17.30 -11.00
C ARG A 145 6.16 17.05 -11.65
N LEU A 146 6.89 16.04 -11.20
CA LEU A 146 8.16 15.63 -11.82
C LEU A 146 7.99 15.39 -13.32
N ARG A 147 6.93 14.68 -13.72
CA ARG A 147 6.63 14.43 -15.14
C ARG A 147 6.44 15.71 -15.94
N ARG A 148 5.75 16.72 -15.38
CA ARG A 148 5.57 18.04 -16.02
C ARG A 148 6.87 18.82 -16.15
N GLU A 149 7.82 18.58 -15.25
CA GLU A 149 9.16 19.18 -15.25
C GLU A 149 10.17 18.37 -16.10
N ASN A 150 9.69 17.40 -16.90
CA ASN A 150 10.50 16.46 -17.69
C ASN A 150 11.47 15.61 -16.85
N GLN A 151 11.08 15.33 -15.60
CA GLN A 151 11.77 14.44 -14.68
C GLN A 151 10.93 13.18 -14.43
N SER A 152 11.56 12.14 -13.89
CA SER A 152 10.90 10.92 -13.45
C SER A 152 11.58 10.40 -12.19
N TRP A 153 10.82 9.75 -11.31
CA TRP A 153 11.41 8.90 -10.29
C TRP A 153 12.14 7.72 -10.93
N ARG A 154 13.18 7.21 -10.26
CA ARG A 154 13.96 6.09 -10.76
C ARG A 154 13.08 4.84 -10.82
N TYR A 155 13.13 4.13 -11.95
CA TYR A 155 12.50 2.84 -12.09
C TYR A 155 13.36 1.75 -11.44
N TYR A 156 12.72 0.91 -10.65
CA TYR A 156 13.34 -0.26 -10.04
C TYR A 156 12.69 -1.54 -10.58
N ARG A 157 13.46 -2.62 -10.62
CA ARG A 157 12.92 -3.94 -10.95
C ARG A 157 11.85 -4.31 -9.94
N ARG A 158 10.77 -4.93 -10.43
CA ARG A 158 9.66 -5.43 -9.61
C ARG A 158 10.13 -6.27 -8.42
N ASP A 159 11.10 -7.15 -8.63
CA ASP A 159 11.62 -8.05 -7.59
C ASP A 159 12.29 -7.28 -6.44
N LEU A 160 12.91 -6.13 -6.71
CA LEU A 160 13.48 -5.26 -5.68
C LEU A 160 12.39 -4.60 -4.85
N VAL A 161 11.34 -4.08 -5.49
CA VAL A 161 10.18 -3.53 -4.78
C VAL A 161 9.46 -4.61 -3.96
N ALA A 162 9.39 -5.85 -4.48
CA ALA A 162 8.82 -6.98 -3.78
C ALA A 162 9.62 -7.37 -2.52
N GLU A 163 10.95 -7.24 -2.53
CA GLU A 163 11.78 -7.42 -1.34
C GLU A 163 11.43 -6.40 -0.24
N ASN A 164 11.32 -5.11 -0.60
CA ASN A 164 10.88 -4.09 0.35
C ASN A 164 9.43 -4.31 0.82
N LYS A 165 8.55 -4.81 -0.05
CA LYS A 165 7.19 -5.22 0.35
C LYS A 165 7.25 -6.33 1.41
N TRP A 166 8.08 -7.35 1.23
CA TRP A 166 8.24 -8.44 2.20
C TRP A 166 8.74 -7.92 3.56
N ARG A 167 9.74 -7.03 3.55
CA ARG A 167 10.25 -6.39 4.78
C ARG A 167 9.16 -5.58 5.50
N ALA A 168 8.37 -4.81 4.76
CA ALA A 168 7.22 -4.08 5.31
C ALA A 168 6.14 -5.01 5.88
N ILE A 169 5.86 -6.14 5.23
CA ILE A 169 4.91 -7.16 5.72
C ILE A 169 5.37 -7.73 7.05
N LYS A 170 6.65 -8.07 7.16
CA LYS A 170 7.22 -8.79 8.29
C LYS A 170 7.40 -7.87 9.50
N ASP A 171 8.13 -6.78 9.32
CA ASP A 171 8.64 -5.97 10.42
C ASP A 171 7.87 -4.64 10.61
N GLY A 172 7.03 -4.24 9.65
CA GLY A 172 6.26 -3.00 9.74
C GLY A 172 7.15 -1.78 9.93
N LEU A 173 6.72 -0.84 10.78
CA LEU A 173 7.46 0.41 11.05
C LEU A 173 8.76 0.21 11.83
N ASP A 174 8.91 -0.90 12.56
CA ASP A 174 10.12 -1.22 13.32
C ASP A 174 11.19 -1.92 12.46
N GLY A 175 10.87 -2.18 11.19
CA GLY A 175 11.78 -2.77 10.22
C GLY A 175 12.66 -1.77 9.49
N ASN A 176 13.41 -2.32 8.55
CA ASN A 176 14.22 -1.57 7.61
C ASN A 176 13.83 -1.92 6.18
N LEU A 177 13.97 -0.97 5.25
CA LEU A 177 13.90 -1.23 3.81
C LEU A 177 15.26 -1.01 3.17
N VAL A 178 15.44 -1.54 1.97
CA VAL A 178 16.64 -1.28 1.17
C VAL A 178 16.45 0.04 0.42
N ASP A 179 17.35 0.99 0.66
CA ASP A 179 17.54 2.14 -0.20
C ASP A 179 18.38 1.70 -1.41
N PHE A 180 17.74 1.45 -2.54
CA PHE A 180 18.41 0.99 -3.75
C PHE A 180 19.27 2.07 -4.45
N GLY A 181 19.20 3.33 -3.99
CA GLY A 181 20.14 4.37 -4.41
C GLY A 181 21.47 4.26 -3.68
N LYS A 182 21.40 4.02 -2.36
CA LYS A 182 22.57 3.87 -1.47
C LYS A 182 23.09 2.42 -1.39
N GLU A 183 22.31 1.45 -1.84
CA GLU A 183 22.58 0.01 -1.73
C GLU A 183 22.75 -0.48 -0.28
N GLU A 184 21.99 0.12 0.64
CA GLU A 184 22.05 -0.18 2.07
C GLU A 184 20.66 -0.39 2.68
N GLU A 185 20.65 -1.03 3.85
CA GLU A 185 19.46 -1.19 4.66
C GLU A 185 19.27 0.05 5.56
N VAL A 186 18.09 0.68 5.49
CA VAL A 186 17.78 1.94 6.17
C VAL A 186 16.53 1.76 7.02
N PRO A 187 16.50 2.29 8.26
CA PRO A 187 15.31 2.29 9.10
C PRO A 187 14.09 2.86 8.39
N LEU A 188 12.98 2.14 8.41
CA LEU A 188 11.79 2.56 7.66
C LEU A 188 11.22 3.89 8.17
N ARG A 189 11.30 4.13 9.47
CA ARG A 189 10.88 5.41 10.07
C ARG A 189 11.63 6.59 9.46
N PHE A 190 12.93 6.43 9.22
CA PHE A 190 13.75 7.44 8.57
C PHE A 190 13.37 7.62 7.09
N LEU A 191 13.15 6.54 6.36
CA LEU A 191 12.70 6.60 4.96
C LEU A 191 11.31 7.24 4.81
N ILE A 192 10.42 7.08 5.79
CA ILE A 192 9.13 7.78 5.78
C ILE A 192 9.32 9.28 6.00
N GLU A 193 10.18 9.72 6.91
CA GLU A 193 10.51 11.15 7.05
C GLU A 193 11.13 11.71 5.76
N GLU A 194 12.08 11.00 5.12
CA GLU A 194 12.61 11.39 3.80
C GLU A 194 11.48 11.46 2.74
N LEU A 195 10.49 10.56 2.79
CA LEU A 195 9.34 10.60 1.90
C LEU A 195 8.45 11.83 2.17
N LEU A 196 8.26 12.22 3.43
CA LEU A 196 7.53 13.44 3.79
C LEU A 196 8.24 14.67 3.21
N ASP A 197 9.57 14.74 3.32
CA ASP A 197 10.38 15.80 2.72
C ASP A 197 10.28 15.82 1.18
N ILE A 198 10.27 14.65 0.53
CA ILE A 198 10.14 14.52 -0.93
C ILE A 198 8.83 15.11 -1.45
N VAL A 199 7.73 14.94 -0.71
CA VAL A 199 6.40 15.38 -1.13
C VAL A 199 6.01 16.75 -0.59
N ASP A 200 6.79 17.36 0.30
CA ASP A 200 6.42 18.59 1.03
C ASP A 200 5.98 19.74 0.09
N ASP A 201 6.66 19.90 -1.04
CA ASP A 201 6.39 20.95 -2.03
C ASP A 201 5.03 20.83 -2.75
N VAL A 202 4.34 19.69 -2.61
CA VAL A 202 2.98 19.49 -3.13
C VAL A 202 1.92 19.42 -2.04
N VAL A 203 2.29 19.41 -0.75
CA VAL A 203 1.35 19.24 0.37
C VAL A 203 0.40 20.43 0.51
N ASP A 204 0.94 21.65 0.58
CA ASP A 204 0.11 22.86 0.76
C ASP A 204 -0.82 23.13 -0.42
N PRO A 205 -0.39 23.02 -1.70
CA PRO A 205 -1.30 23.12 -2.84
C PRO A 205 -2.43 22.08 -2.84
N LEU A 206 -2.21 20.92 -2.22
CA LEU A 206 -3.22 19.87 -2.11
C LEU A 206 -4.19 20.08 -0.93
N GLY A 207 -3.87 21.00 -0.02
CA GLY A 207 -4.65 21.30 1.19
C GLY A 207 -4.71 20.12 2.15
N VAL A 208 -3.61 19.38 2.32
CA VAL A 208 -3.57 18.15 3.14
C VAL A 208 -2.47 18.16 4.21
N ARG A 209 -2.04 19.35 4.65
CA ARG A 209 -0.91 19.47 5.59
C ARG A 209 -1.20 18.84 6.94
N GLU A 210 -2.38 19.12 7.51
CA GLU A 210 -2.75 18.59 8.83
C GLU A 210 -2.76 17.06 8.82
N GLU A 211 -3.31 16.47 7.76
CA GLU A 211 -3.39 15.03 7.56
C GLU A 211 -2.00 14.40 7.37
N ILE A 212 -1.11 15.05 6.62
CA ILE A 212 0.25 14.55 6.40
C ILE A 212 1.10 14.63 7.68
N GLU A 213 0.96 15.70 8.46
CA GLU A 213 1.66 15.84 9.74
C GLU A 213 1.25 14.74 10.74
N TYR A 214 0.02 14.23 10.64
CA TYR A 214 -0.42 13.09 11.43
C TYR A 214 0.39 11.80 11.17
N ILE A 215 1.08 11.67 10.04
CA ILE A 215 2.00 10.55 9.79
C ILE A 215 3.10 10.49 10.86
N ARG A 216 3.58 11.64 11.36
CA ARG A 216 4.59 11.68 12.43
C ARG A 216 4.05 11.10 13.74
N VAL A 217 2.76 11.32 14.04
CA VAL A 217 2.08 10.68 15.17
C VAL A 217 2.02 9.16 14.96
N MET A 218 1.75 8.69 13.74
CA MET A 218 1.79 7.25 13.42
C MET A 218 3.20 6.66 13.57
N LEU A 219 4.25 7.43 13.23
CA LEU A 219 5.62 7.03 13.50
C LEU A 219 5.88 6.93 15.01
N GLU A 220 5.40 7.84 15.83
CA GLU A 220 5.61 7.72 17.28
C GLU A 220 4.83 6.56 17.92
N GLN A 221 3.59 6.34 17.47
CA GLN A 221 2.66 5.40 18.13
C GLN A 221 2.69 3.98 17.57
N GLY A 222 3.28 3.79 16.39
CA GLY A 222 3.19 2.52 15.66
C GLY A 222 1.86 2.34 14.94
N SER A 223 1.79 1.29 14.12
CA SER A 223 0.60 0.93 13.36
C SER A 223 -0.46 0.24 14.23
N SER A 224 -1.62 -0.04 13.65
CA SER A 224 -2.64 -0.89 14.28
C SER A 224 -2.07 -2.26 14.69
N ALA A 225 -1.21 -2.87 13.85
CA ALA A 225 -0.58 -4.14 14.20
C ALA A 225 0.27 -4.05 15.46
N ASP A 226 1.00 -2.95 15.66
CA ASP A 226 1.83 -2.72 16.85
C ASP A 226 0.97 -2.64 18.12
N ARG A 227 -0.14 -1.90 18.05
CA ARG A 227 -1.07 -1.76 19.17
C ARG A 227 -1.80 -3.08 19.50
N GLN A 228 -2.22 -3.82 18.47
CA GLN A 228 -2.84 -5.14 18.65
C GLN A 228 -1.91 -6.12 19.35
N LEU A 229 -0.63 -6.18 18.91
CA LEU A 229 0.39 -7.02 19.53
C LEU A 229 0.63 -6.62 20.99
N LYS A 230 0.78 -5.33 21.26
CA LYS A 230 0.95 -4.82 22.62
C LYS A 230 -0.20 -5.24 23.55
N THR A 231 -1.45 -5.05 23.11
CA THR A 231 -2.63 -5.45 23.91
C THR A 231 -2.65 -6.95 24.15
N TYR A 232 -2.30 -7.76 23.16
CA TYR A 232 -2.22 -9.22 23.33
C TYR A 232 -1.09 -9.62 24.28
N ASP A 233 0.09 -9.00 24.19
CA ASP A 233 1.21 -9.30 25.07
C ASP A 233 0.92 -8.92 26.54
N GLU A 234 0.14 -7.86 26.76
CA GLU A 234 -0.28 -7.42 28.10
C GLU A 234 -1.42 -8.27 28.69
N THR A 235 -2.32 -8.81 27.86
CA THR A 235 -3.57 -9.46 28.33
C THR A 235 -3.62 -10.96 28.11
N GLY A 236 -2.92 -11.48 27.09
CA GLY A 236 -3.06 -12.84 26.59
C GLY A 236 -4.42 -13.17 25.96
N ASP A 237 -5.27 -12.16 25.66
CA ASP A 237 -6.65 -12.36 25.21
C ASP A 237 -6.94 -11.66 23.88
N LEU A 238 -7.26 -12.45 22.85
CA LEU A 238 -7.68 -11.94 21.55
C LEU A 238 -9.00 -11.16 21.60
N LYS A 239 -9.87 -11.41 22.59
CA LYS A 239 -11.09 -10.61 22.77
C LYS A 239 -10.75 -9.18 23.16
N ALA A 240 -9.75 -8.98 24.03
CA ALA A 240 -9.28 -7.64 24.39
C ALA A 240 -8.73 -6.90 23.17
N VAL A 241 -8.03 -7.60 22.26
CA VAL A 241 -7.59 -7.04 20.97
C VAL A 241 -8.79 -6.62 20.11
N VAL A 242 -9.81 -7.47 20.00
CA VAL A 242 -11.04 -7.15 19.24
C VAL A 242 -11.79 -5.96 19.86
N ASP A 243 -11.90 -5.89 21.18
CA ASP A 243 -12.54 -4.79 21.89
C ASP A 243 -11.79 -3.46 21.66
N GLN A 244 -10.45 -3.48 21.66
CA GLN A 244 -9.63 -2.33 21.28
C GLN A 244 -9.92 -1.90 19.84
N LEU A 245 -9.92 -2.84 18.89
CA LEU A 245 -10.18 -2.54 17.47
C LEU A 245 -11.57 -1.94 17.26
N ALA A 246 -12.58 -2.47 17.95
CA ALA A 246 -13.93 -1.92 17.94
C ALA A 246 -13.97 -0.49 18.50
N GLY A 247 -13.25 -0.23 19.60
CA GLY A 247 -13.10 1.11 20.18
C GLY A 247 -12.42 2.09 19.22
N GLU A 248 -11.31 1.70 18.60
CA GLU A 248 -10.59 2.52 17.62
C GLU A 248 -11.46 2.85 16.40
N THR A 249 -12.24 1.90 15.90
CA THR A 249 -13.10 2.08 14.72
C THR A 249 -14.23 3.08 14.96
N ILE A 250 -14.68 3.22 16.19
CA ILE A 250 -15.73 4.18 16.58
C ILE A 250 -15.12 5.54 16.95
N THR A 251 -13.81 5.60 17.21
CA THR A 251 -13.11 6.81 17.62
C THR A 251 -12.51 7.50 16.39
N GLY A 252 -13.12 8.59 15.96
CA GLY A 252 -12.64 9.34 14.81
C GLY A 252 -13.71 10.18 14.11
N LEU A 253 -13.33 11.39 13.71
CA LEU A 253 -14.16 12.51 13.22
C LEU A 253 -15.38 12.83 14.11
#